data_AF-A0A7Y8J0Y1-F1
#
_entry.id   AF-A0A7Y8J0Y1-F1
#
_cell.length_a   1.000
_cell.length_b   1.000
_cell.length_c   1.000
_cell.angle_alpha   90.00
_cell.angle_beta   90.00
_cell.angle_gamma   90.00
#
_symmetry.space_group_name_H-M   'P 1'
#
loop_
_entity.id
_entity.type
_entity.pdbx_description
1 polymer ?
#
loop_
_entity_poly.entity_id
_entity_poly.type
_entity_poly.pdbx_seq_one_letter_code
_entity_poly.pdbx_strand_id
1 'polypeptide(L)' 'MAAILVKDVPDELRNLFKAICAEEGKTMREGIIQLMRGAVERKRKAGRVKIVDGGRG' A
#
# COMPACT_ATOMS: atom_id res chain seq x y z
N MET A 1 -6.22 -9.24 -14.24
CA MET A 1 -5.75 -9.25 -12.85
C MET A 1 -4.28 -8.85 -12.88
N ALA A 2 -3.88 -7.75 -12.24
CA ALA A 2 -2.47 -7.32 -12.25
C ALA A 2 -1.72 -8.04 -11.12
N ALA A 3 -0.55 -8.60 -11.44
CA ALA A 3 0.35 -9.18 -10.45
C ALA A 3 1.41 -8.14 -10.08
N ILE A 4 1.69 -8.00 -8.78
CA ILE A 4 2.75 -7.13 -8.27
C ILE A 4 3.85 -8.03 -7.72
N LEU A 5 5.07 -7.82 -8.19
CA LEU A 5 6.27 -8.46 -7.65
C LEU A 5 7.06 -7.41 -6.87
N VAL A 6 7.27 -7.65 -5.58
CA VAL A 6 8.14 -6.83 -4.73
C VAL A 6 9.42 -7.61 -4.51
N LYS A 7 10.55 -7.06 -4.95
CA LYS A 7 11.88 -7.65 -4.79
C LYS A 7 12.60 -7.03 -3.61
N ASP A 8 13.63 -7.72 -3.12
CA ASP A 8 14.59 -7.20 -2.15
C ASP A 8 13.96 -6.72 -0.83
N VAL A 9 12.90 -7.42 -0.40
CA VAL A 9 12.29 -7.19 0.93
C VAL A 9 13.17 -7.86 1.98
N PRO A 10 13.68 -7.12 2.99
CA PRO A 10 14.44 -7.72 4.08
C PRO A 10 13.65 -8.85 4.75
N ASP A 11 14.29 -9.99 4.99
CA ASP A 11 13.63 -11.18 5.54
C ASP A 11 12.96 -10.89 6.89
N GLU A 12 13.64 -10.11 7.74
CA GLU A 12 13.10 -9.66 9.02
C GLU A 12 11.78 -8.91 8.83
N LEU A 13 11.74 -7.91 7.94
CA LEU A 13 10.55 -7.14 7.65
C LEU A 13 9.43 -8.03 7.10
N ARG A 14 9.75 -8.96 6.19
CA ARG A 14 8.77 -9.90 5.63
C ARG A 14 8.17 -10.79 6.72
N ASN A 15 8.99 -11.31 7.63
CA ASN A 15 8.56 -12.22 8.68
C ASN A 15 7.73 -11.50 9.75
N LEU A 16 8.15 -10.29 10.16
CA LEU A 16 7.38 -9.45 11.07
C LEU A 16 6.01 -9.09 10.48
N PHE A 17 5.99 -8.65 9.22
CA PHE A 17 4.73 -8.31 8.56
C PHE A 17 3.81 -9.54 8.40
N LYS A 18 4.39 -10.73 8.14
CA LYS A 18 3.64 -11.98 8.10
C LYS A 18 3.03 -12.33 9.46
N ALA A 19 3.75 -12.14 10.56
CA ALA A 19 3.25 -12.37 11.91
C ALA A 19 2.06 -11.44 12.21
N ILE A 20 2.21 -10.14 11.93
CA ILE A 20 1.13 -9.14 12.08
C ILE A 20 -0.12 -9.56 11.28
N CYS A 21 0.04 -9.96 10.02
CA CYS A 21 -1.09 -10.42 9.22
C CYS A 21 -1.77 -11.65 9.83
N ALA A 22 -0.99 -12.60 10.36
CA ALA A 22 -1.52 -13.81 10.98
C ALA A 22 -2.31 -13.51 12.28
N GLU A 23 -1.81 -12.59 13.11
CA GLU A 23 -2.50 -12.12 14.32
C GLU A 23 -3.84 -11.45 13.99
N GLU A 24 -3.91 -10.73 12.88
CA GLU A 24 -5.14 -10.11 12.38
C GLU A 24 -6.06 -11.07 11.60
N GLY A 25 -5.70 -12.35 11.47
CA GLY A 25 -6.47 -13.34 10.71
C GLY A 25 -6.49 -13.08 9.19
N LYS A 26 -5.45 -12.43 8.66
CA LYS A 26 -5.34 -12.02 7.26
C LYS A 26 -4.18 -12.70 6.56
N THR A 27 -4.32 -12.85 5.24
CA THR A 27 -3.21 -13.20 4.37
C THR A 27 -2.30 -11.99 4.14
N MET A 28 -1.03 -12.24 3.82
CA MET A 28 -0.07 -11.21 3.38
C MET A 28 -0.62 -10.32 2.26
N ARG A 29 -1.35 -10.95 1.32
CA ARG A 29 -1.97 -10.26 0.19
C ARG A 29 -3.02 -9.26 0.67
N GLU A 30 -3.89 -9.66 1.59
CA GLU A 30 -4.92 -8.78 2.15
C GLU A 30 -4.29 -7.63 2.93
N GLY A 31 -3.25 -7.91 3.72
CA GLY A 31 -2.49 -6.88 4.43
C GLY A 31 -1.89 -5.84 3.50
N ILE A 32 -1.22 -6.27 2.41
CA ILE A 32 -0.66 -5.35 1.40
C ILE A 32 -1.76 -4.52 0.74
N ILE A 33 -2.88 -5.14 0.35
CA ILE A 33 -4.02 -4.44 -0.26
C ILE A 33 -4.59 -3.40 0.71
N GLN A 34 -4.73 -3.73 1.99
CA GLN A 34 -5.22 -2.81 3.01
C GLN A 34 -4.28 -1.61 3.19
N LEU A 35 -2.96 -1.83 3.21
CA LEU A 35 -1.97 -0.76 3.26
C LEU A 35 -2.07 0.16 2.04
N MET A 36 -2.22 -0.41 0.83
CA MET A 36 -2.41 0.36 -0.40
C MET A 36 -3.69 1.20 -0.34
N ARG A 37 -4.81 0.62 0.11
CA ARG A 37 -6.08 1.34 0.28
C ARG A 37 -5.93 2.51 1.26
N GLY A 38 -5.34 2.26 2.43
CA GLY A 38 -5.09 3.30 3.42
C GLY A 38 -4.19 4.43 2.90
N ALA A 39 -3.16 4.10 2.10
CA ALA A 39 -2.31 5.10 1.47
C ALA A 39 -3.08 5.97 0.45
N VAL A 40 -3.93 5.34 -0.39
CA VAL A 40 -4.78 6.05 -1.35
C VAL A 40 -5.81 6.93 -0.65
N GLU A 41 -6.46 6.44 0.41
CA GLU A 41 -7.43 7.21 1.18
C GLU A 41 -6.79 8.40 1.90
N ARG A 42 -5.63 8.22 2.53
CA ARG A 42 -4.87 9.33 3.11
C ARG A 42 -4.51 10.37 2.05
N LYS A 43 -4.08 9.93 0.86
CA LYS A 43 -3.77 10.85 -0.24
C LYS A 43 -5.01 11.53 -0.81
N ARG A 44 -6.17 10.87 -0.87
CA ARG A 44 -7.44 11.49 -1.28
C ARG A 44 -7.95 12.50 -0.26
N LYS A 45 -7.85 12.17 1.03
CA LYS A 45 -8.23 13.06 2.15
C LYS A 45 -7.31 14.29 2.22
N ALA A 46 -6.00 14.09 2.03
CA ALA A 46 -5.02 15.17 1.90
C ALA A 46 -5.14 15.90 0.55
N GLY A 47 -5.70 15.24 -0.47
CA GLY A 47 -5.87 15.69 -1.85
C GLY A 47 -7.09 16.57 -2.11
N ARG A 48 -7.70 17.16 -1.08
CA ARG A 48 -8.37 18.48 -1.22
C ARG A 48 -7.33 19.61 -1.37
N VAL A 49 -6.24 19.29 -2.07
CA VAL A 49 -5.09 20.14 -2.41
C VAL A 49 -5.02 20.12 -3.92
N LYS A 50 -5.14 21.31 -4.52
CA LYS A 50 -5.27 21.57 -5.95
C LYS A 50 -4.23 20.79 -6.76
N ILE A 51 -4.71 19.91 -7.63
CA ILE A 51 -3.92 19.52 -8.80
C ILE A 51 -3.98 20.76 -9.71
N VAL A 52 -2.92 21.56 -9.71
CA VAL A 52 -2.71 22.54 -10.77
C VAL A 52 -2.36 21.74 -12.02
N ASP A 53 -3.33 21.67 -12.94
CA ASP A 53 -3.17 21.09 -14.26
C ASP A 53 -2.07 21.91 -14.98
N GLY A 54 -0.88 21.33 -15.09
CA GLY A 54 0.22 21.89 -15.86
C GLY A 54 -0.03 21.68 -17.35
N GLY A 55 -1.02 22.37 -17.91
CA GLY A 55 -1.19 22.51 -19.34
C GLY A 55 -0.01 23.28 -19.92
N ARG A 56 0.71 22.67 -20.85
CA ARG A 56 1.70 23.34 -21.70
C ARG A 56 1.18 23.29 -23.13
N GLY A 57 0.67 24.44 -23.58
CA GLY A 57 0.48 24.76 -25.00
C GLY A 57 1.80 25.15 -25.66
#